data_AF-A0A2D7YQD3-F1
#
_entry.id   AF-A0A2D7YQD3-F1
#
_cell.length_a   1.000
_cell.length_b   1.000
_cell.length_c   1.000
_cell.angle_alpha   90.00
_cell.angle_beta   90.00
_cell.angle_gamma   90.00
#
_symmetry.space_group_name_H-M   'P 1'
#
loop_
_entity.id
_entity.type
_entity.pdbx_description
1 polymer ?
#
loop_
_entity_poly.entity_id
_entity_poly.type
_entity_poly.pdbx_seq_one_letter_code
_entity_poly.pdbx_strand_id
1 'polypeptide(L)'
;FLIGAIAIIGLPPLSGFVSKLMILESAAANGHNFWLWGAIIGATFVMLVAVTRAGSKMIWHTLSGKASEQSAPLGKRIALASLLSLTLLISIFANPIRQYTDAVADQLTDVDSYPVHVLKRAGGEHE
;
A
#
# COMPACT_ATOMS: atom_id res chain seq x y z
N PHE A 1 0.64 -14.85 -10.37
CA PHE A 1 1.97 -14.35 -9.96
C PHE A 1 2.27 -13.00 -10.60
N LEU A 2 2.37 -12.89 -11.93
CA LEU A 2 2.79 -11.66 -12.62
C LEU A 2 1.95 -10.41 -12.25
N ILE A 3 0.62 -10.52 -12.22
CA ILE A 3 -0.26 -9.43 -11.77
C ILE A 3 -0.01 -9.03 -10.31
N GLY A 4 0.14 -10.01 -9.42
CA GLY A 4 0.46 -9.76 -8.00
C GLY A 4 1.87 -9.19 -7.80
N ALA A 5 2.83 -9.60 -8.63
CA ALA A 5 4.17 -9.03 -8.67
C ALA A 5 4.14 -7.54 -9.05
N ILE A 6 3.39 -7.18 -10.10
CA ILE A 6 3.15 -5.79 -10.53
C ILE A 6 2.49 -4.99 -9.38
N ALA A 7 1.53 -5.58 -8.67
CA ALA A 7 0.88 -4.97 -7.50
C ALA A 7 1.85 -4.70 -6.35
N ILE A 8 2.73 -5.65 -6.03
CA ILE A 8 3.73 -5.51 -4.96
C ILE A 8 4.78 -4.46 -5.33
N ILE A 9 5.27 -4.46 -6.57
CA ILE A 9 6.28 -3.49 -7.04
C ILE A 9 5.71 -2.06 -7.05
N GLY A 10 4.39 -1.91 -7.22
CA GLY A 10 3.72 -0.62 -7.27
C GLY A 10 3.94 0.07 -8.61
N LEU A 11 3.83 -0.67 -9.71
CA LEU A 11 3.84 -0.13 -11.07
C LEU A 11 2.53 0.64 -11.36
N PRO A 12 2.53 1.62 -12.28
CA PRO A 12 1.39 2.54 -12.52
C PRO A 12 0.25 1.82 -13.27
N PRO A 13 -0.57 1.04 -12.52
CA PRO A 13 -2.02 1.27 -12.37
C PRO A 13 -2.57 0.84 -10.98
N LEU A 14 -1.72 0.61 -9.98
CA LEU A 14 -2.07 -0.04 -8.71
C LEU A 14 -1.80 0.86 -7.49
N SER A 15 -2.60 0.69 -6.44
CA SER A 15 -2.59 1.49 -5.19
C SER A 15 -1.20 1.75 -4.58
N GLY A 16 -0.25 0.80 -4.70
CA GLY A 16 1.11 0.94 -4.17
C GLY A 16 1.95 2.04 -4.84
N PHE A 17 1.56 2.53 -6.01
CA PHE A 17 2.17 3.70 -6.65
C PHE A 17 1.64 5.01 -6.03
N VAL A 18 0.33 5.07 -5.77
CA VAL A 18 -0.36 6.25 -5.23
C VAL A 18 0.20 6.63 -3.86
N SER A 19 0.42 5.65 -2.97
CA SER A 19 0.99 5.89 -1.65
C SER A 19 2.43 6.45 -1.71
N LYS A 20 3.26 5.92 -2.62
CA LYS A 20 4.64 6.43 -2.84
C LYS A 20 4.61 7.86 -3.37
N LEU A 21 3.69 8.20 -4.27
CA LEU A 21 3.53 9.56 -4.77
C LEU A 21 3.11 10.53 -3.68
N MET A 22 2.14 10.16 -2.84
CA MET A 22 1.69 11.02 -1.72
C MET A 22 2.84 11.32 -0.75
N ILE A 23 3.68 10.32 -0.46
CA ILE A 23 4.88 10.49 0.37
C ILE A 23 5.89 11.43 -0.32
N LEU A 24 6.13 11.24 -1.62
CA LEU A 24 7.04 12.08 -2.40
C LEU A 24 6.56 13.52 -2.56
N GLU A 25 5.26 13.72 -2.73
CA GLU A 25 4.60 15.03 -2.82
C GLU A 25 4.73 15.79 -1.49
N SER A 26 4.44 15.12 -0.37
CA SER A 26 4.59 15.69 0.99
C SER A 26 6.04 16.01 1.32
N ALA A 27 6.98 15.15 0.93
CA ALA A 27 8.41 15.37 1.17
C ALA A 27 9.00 16.46 0.26
N ALA A 28 8.50 16.61 -0.96
CA ALA A 28 8.91 17.68 -1.88
C ALA A 28 8.60 19.08 -1.32
N ALA A 29 7.51 19.22 -0.56
CA ALA A 29 7.18 20.48 0.11
C ALA A 29 8.20 20.89 1.21
N ASN A 30 9.00 19.96 1.74
CA ASN A 30 9.84 20.16 2.92
C ASN A 30 11.36 20.27 2.64
N GLY A 31 11.77 20.38 1.36
CA GLY A 31 13.13 20.75 0.95
C GLY A 31 14.24 19.70 1.13
N HIS A 32 14.06 18.64 1.93
CA HIS A 32 15.10 17.63 2.22
C HIS A 32 14.94 16.32 1.41
N ASN A 33 14.74 16.45 0.10
CA ASN A 33 14.13 15.40 -0.71
C ASN A 33 15.10 14.31 -1.25
N PHE A 34 16.42 14.54 -1.25
CA PHE A 34 17.36 13.64 -1.94
C PHE A 34 17.46 12.23 -1.32
N TRP A 35 17.48 12.14 0.01
CA TRP A 35 17.63 10.85 0.71
C TRP A 35 16.37 9.98 0.55
N LEU A 36 15.19 10.61 0.58
CA LEU A 36 13.90 9.93 0.42
C LEU A 36 13.73 9.38 -0.99
N TRP A 37 14.10 10.17 -2.01
CA TRP A 37 14.14 9.73 -3.40
C TRP A 37 15.04 8.50 -3.57
N GLY A 38 16.26 8.55 -3.03
CA GLY A 38 17.20 7.44 -3.07
C GLY A 38 16.65 6.18 -2.39
N ALA A 39 16.04 6.32 -1.22
CA ALA A 39 15.43 5.20 -0.49
C ALA A 39 14.26 4.57 -1.26
N ILE A 40 13.35 5.39 -1.82
CA ILE A 40 12.18 4.89 -2.57
C ILE A 40 12.60 4.19 -3.85
N ILE A 41 13.53 4.77 -4.61
CA ILE A 41 14.06 4.17 -5.83
C ILE A 41 14.82 2.89 -5.48
N GLY A 42 15.71 2.93 -4.49
CA GLY A 42 16.50 1.78 -4.06
C GLY A 42 15.62 0.61 -3.58
N ALA A 43 14.64 0.89 -2.73
CA ALA A 43 13.70 -0.13 -2.25
C ALA A 43 12.88 -0.73 -3.41
N THR A 44 12.39 0.11 -4.33
CA THR A 44 11.62 -0.36 -5.50
C THR A 44 12.49 -1.19 -6.44
N PHE A 45 13.76 -0.82 -6.62
CA PHE A 45 14.72 -1.58 -7.42
C PHE A 45 15.04 -2.94 -6.81
N VAL A 46 15.34 -2.99 -5.50
CA VAL A 46 15.59 -4.25 -4.78
C VAL A 46 14.36 -5.16 -4.86
N MET A 47 13.16 -4.61 -4.70
CA MET A 47 11.91 -5.35 -4.82
C MET A 47 11.71 -5.91 -6.23
N LEU A 48 11.97 -5.11 -7.28
CA LEU A 48 11.92 -5.55 -8.68
C LEU A 48 12.87 -6.73 -8.92
N VAL A 49 14.10 -6.66 -8.42
CA VAL A 49 15.10 -7.72 -8.55
C VAL A 49 14.66 -8.99 -7.82
N ALA A 50 14.18 -8.87 -6.58
CA ALA A 50 13.72 -10.00 -5.78
C ALA A 50 12.53 -10.73 -6.44
N VAL A 51 11.53 -9.97 -6.90
CA VAL A 51 10.34 -10.50 -7.56
C VAL A 51 10.67 -11.13 -8.91
N THR A 52 11.56 -10.52 -9.69
CA THR A 52 12.04 -11.09 -10.97
C THR A 52 12.77 -12.42 -10.74
N ARG A 53 13.63 -12.51 -9.73
CA ARG A 53 14.31 -13.76 -9.36
C ARG A 53 13.33 -14.84 -8.91
N ALA A 54 12.37 -14.48 -8.06
CA ALA A 54 11.34 -15.41 -7.59
C ALA A 54 10.46 -15.91 -8.74
N GLY A 55 10.07 -15.01 -9.66
CA GLY A 55 9.27 -15.34 -10.84
C GLY A 55 10.00 -16.26 -11.80
N SER A 56 11.28 -15.98 -12.08
CA SER A 56 12.13 -16.85 -12.90
C SER A 56 12.23 -18.25 -12.29
N LYS A 57 12.53 -18.35 -10.98
CA LYS A 57 12.59 -19.65 -10.31
C LYS A 57 11.25 -20.39 -10.38
N MET A 58 10.13 -19.70 -10.18
CA MET A 58 8.81 -20.30 -10.27
C MET A 58 8.51 -20.82 -11.68
N ILE A 59 8.78 -20.03 -12.73
CA ILE A 59 8.51 -20.43 -14.12
C ILE A 59 9.41 -21.60 -14.55
N TRP A 60 10.69 -21.56 -14.18
CA TRP A 60 11.68 -22.55 -14.62
C TRP A 60 11.69 -23.85 -13.80
N HIS A 61 11.25 -23.87 -12.54
CA HIS A 61 11.20 -25.10 -11.73
C HIS A 61 9.85 -25.82 -11.69
N THR A 62 8.75 -25.21 -12.15
CA THR A 62 7.42 -25.86 -12.09
C THR A 62 7.13 -26.87 -13.20
N LEU A 63 8.07 -27.11 -14.12
CA LEU A 63 7.90 -28.04 -15.25
C LEU A 63 8.76 -29.32 -15.14
N SER A 64 9.73 -29.38 -14.23
CA SER A 64 10.57 -30.56 -14.06
C SER A 64 10.03 -31.45 -12.94
N GLY A 65 9.17 -32.41 -13.31
CA GLY A 65 9.08 -33.67 -12.58
C GLY A 65 8.09 -33.80 -11.42
N LYS A 66 7.07 -32.94 -11.27
CA LYS A 66 5.92 -33.25 -10.39
C LYS A 66 4.63 -32.66 -10.95
N ALA A 67 3.75 -33.54 -11.42
CA ALA A 67 2.35 -33.20 -11.62
C ALA A 67 1.72 -32.92 -10.25
N SER A 68 1.69 -31.65 -9.82
CA SER A 68 0.68 -31.24 -8.85
C SER A 68 -0.58 -30.89 -9.64
N GLU A 69 -1.27 -31.93 -10.07
CA GLU A 69 -2.60 -31.89 -10.69
C GLU A 69 -3.70 -31.47 -9.69
N GLN A 70 -3.33 -30.85 -8.56
CA GLN A 70 -4.28 -30.14 -7.70
C GLN A 70 -4.43 -28.71 -8.20
N SER A 71 -5.35 -28.56 -9.16
CA SER A 71 -5.93 -27.26 -9.48
C SER A 71 -6.32 -26.56 -8.18
N ALA A 72 -5.81 -25.34 -7.96
CA ALA A 72 -6.12 -24.58 -6.75
C ALA A 72 -7.65 -24.50 -6.55
N PRO A 73 -8.17 -24.83 -5.35
CA PRO A 73 -9.60 -24.78 -5.06
C PRO A 73 -10.21 -23.45 -5.50
N LEU A 74 -11.41 -23.50 -6.08
CA LEU A 74 -12.07 -22.34 -6.69
C LEU A 74 -12.14 -21.13 -5.72
N GLY A 75 -12.36 -21.39 -4.42
CA GLY A 75 -12.37 -20.37 -3.38
C GLY A 75 -11.05 -19.60 -3.25
N LYS A 76 -9.89 -20.26 -3.39
CA LYS A 76 -8.58 -19.58 -3.36
C LYS A 76 -8.38 -18.69 -4.58
N ARG A 77 -8.90 -19.10 -5.75
CA ARG A 77 -8.85 -18.29 -6.97
C ARG A 77 -9.72 -17.05 -6.86
N ILE A 78 -10.93 -17.19 -6.31
CA ILE A 78 -11.85 -16.06 -6.08
C ILE A 78 -11.25 -15.10 -5.07
N ALA A 79 -10.69 -15.59 -3.96
CA ALA A 79 -10.03 -14.74 -2.95
C ALA A 79 -8.83 -13.97 -3.54
N LEU A 80 -8.02 -14.62 -4.38
CA LEU A 80 -6.90 -13.93 -5.05
C LEU A 80 -7.40 -12.88 -6.05
N ALA A 81 -8.41 -13.23 -6.85
CA ALA A 81 -9.00 -12.31 -7.83
C ALA A 81 -9.68 -11.12 -7.14
N SER A 82 -10.40 -11.33 -6.03
CA SER A 82 -11.02 -10.24 -5.28
C SER A 82 -9.98 -9.32 -4.66
N LEU A 83 -8.87 -9.86 -4.13
CA LEU A 83 -7.78 -9.07 -3.58
C LEU A 83 -7.10 -8.20 -4.65
N LEU A 84 -6.85 -8.75 -5.84
CA LEU A 84 -6.30 -8.00 -6.97
C LEU A 84 -7.29 -6.95 -7.48
N SER A 85 -8.57 -7.29 -7.62
CA SER A 85 -9.61 -6.32 -8.00
C SER A 85 -9.72 -5.19 -6.97
N LEU A 86 -9.58 -5.48 -5.68
CA LEU A 86 -9.59 -4.46 -4.64
C LEU A 86 -8.42 -3.48 -4.80
N THR A 87 -7.21 -3.95 -5.15
CA THR A 87 -6.07 -3.06 -5.40
C THR A 87 -6.26 -2.11 -6.58
N LEU A 88 -6.99 -2.55 -7.62
CA LEU A 88 -7.40 -1.72 -8.75
C LEU A 88 -8.49 -0.73 -8.33
N LEU A 89 -9.48 -1.20 -7.56
CA LEU A 89 -10.58 -0.37 -7.07
C LEU A 89 -10.05 0.78 -6.20
N ILE A 90 -9.14 0.50 -5.27
CA ILE A 90 -8.48 1.52 -4.45
C ILE A 90 -7.73 2.54 -5.32
N SER A 91 -7.12 2.11 -6.43
CA SER A 91 -6.44 3.04 -7.36
C SER A 91 -7.42 3.93 -8.13
N ILE A 92 -8.59 3.42 -8.51
CA ILE A 92 -9.65 4.19 -9.19
C ILE A 92 -10.30 5.18 -8.21
N PHE A 93 -10.57 4.73 -6.99
CA PHE A 93 -11.14 5.54 -5.91
C PHE A 93 -10.07 6.20 -5.03
N ALA A 94 -8.89 6.49 -5.60
CA ALA A 94 -7.79 7.10 -4.84
C ALA A 94 -8.16 8.49 -4.30
N ASN A 95 -8.95 9.27 -5.04
CA ASN A 95 -9.34 10.62 -4.66
C ASN A 95 -10.14 10.70 -3.33
N PRO A 96 -11.28 9.99 -3.15
CA PRO A 96 -12.00 10.01 -1.87
C PRO A 96 -11.18 9.43 -0.70
N ILE A 97 -10.33 8.44 -0.97
CA ILE A 97 -9.43 7.88 0.05
C ILE A 97 -8.41 8.91 0.51
N ARG A 98 -7.84 9.69 -0.43
CA ARG A 98 -6.93 10.79 -0.14
C ARG A 98 -7.60 11.86 0.71
N GLN A 99 -8.80 12.30 0.34
CA GLN A 99 -9.56 13.30 1.11
C GLN A 99 -9.83 12.86 2.56
N TYR A 100 -10.20 11.59 2.75
CA TYR A 100 -10.38 11.05 4.09
C TYR A 100 -9.06 11.00 4.88
N THR A 101 -7.97 10.60 4.22
CA THR A 101 -6.64 10.51 4.85
C THR A 101 -6.10 11.90 5.21
N ASP A 102 -6.33 12.90 4.36
CA ASP A 102 -5.92 14.29 4.60
C ASP A 102 -6.67 14.86 5.83
N ALA A 103 -7.99 14.62 5.92
CA ALA A 103 -8.79 15.05 7.09
C ALA A 103 -8.32 14.39 8.40
N VAL A 104 -7.89 13.13 8.35
CA VAL A 104 -7.31 12.42 9.51
C VAL A 104 -5.92 12.99 9.85
N ALA A 105 -5.10 13.31 8.85
CA ALA A 105 -3.79 13.92 9.06
C ALA A 105 -3.90 15.29 9.73
N ASP A 106 -4.88 16.11 9.35
CA ASP A 106 -5.17 17.40 10.00
C ASP A 106 -5.53 17.20 11.48
N GLN A 107 -6.36 16.21 11.79
CA GLN A 107 -6.71 15.87 13.18
C GLN A 107 -5.53 15.37 14.00
N LEU A 108 -4.61 14.59 13.40
CA LEU A 108 -3.40 14.12 14.10
C LEU A 108 -2.39 15.24 14.36
N THR A 109 -2.38 16.27 13.51
CA THR A 109 -1.45 17.39 13.60
C THR A 109 -1.96 18.47 14.56
N ASP A 110 -3.28 18.56 14.77
CA ASP A 110 -3.93 19.39 15.80
C ASP A 110 -3.85 18.74 17.20
N VAL A 111 -2.61 18.61 17.70
CA VAL A 111 -2.31 18.04 19.02
C VAL A 111 -2.80 18.96 20.15
N ASP A 112 -2.89 20.27 19.90
CA ASP A 112 -3.24 21.28 20.91
C ASP A 112 -4.74 21.29 21.26
N SER A 113 -5.62 20.88 20.33
CA SER A 113 -7.08 20.82 20.56
C SER A 113 -7.57 19.46 21.06
N TYR A 114 -6.74 18.41 21.01
CA TYR A 114 -7.07 17.05 21.46
C TYR A 114 -7.55 16.98 22.93
N PRO A 115 -6.92 17.67 23.90
CA PRO A 115 -7.37 17.65 25.29
C PRO A 115 -8.77 18.26 25.48
N VAL A 116 -9.13 19.29 24.70
CA VAL A 116 -10.41 20.01 24.84
C VAL A 116 -11.59 19.17 24.37
N HIS A 117 -11.40 18.33 23.35
CA HIS A 117 -12.44 17.45 22.82
C HIS A 117 -12.61 16.15 23.61
N VAL A 118 -11.54 15.65 24.25
CA VAL A 118 -11.58 14.42 25.06
C VAL A 118 -11.96 14.70 26.53
N LEU A 119 -11.59 15.86 27.09
CA LEU A 119 -11.87 16.20 28.50
C LEU A 119 -13.22 16.88 28.75
N LYS A 120 -14.07 17.04 27.74
CA LYS A 120 -15.42 17.59 27.96
C LYS A 120 -16.39 16.47 28.39
N ARG A 121 -16.25 16.02 29.65
CA ARG A 121 -17.27 15.40 30.56
C ARG A 121 -16.63 14.45 31.58
N ALA A 122 -15.68 14.95 32.39
CA ALA A 122 -15.25 14.27 33.62
C ALA A 122 -15.03 15.23 34.81
N GLY A 123 -15.47 16.49 34.69
CA GLY A 123 -15.68 17.38 35.83
C GLY A 123 -17.16 17.32 36.18
N GLY A 124 -17.55 16.29 36.93
CA GLY A 124 -18.89 16.15 37.47
C GLY A 124 -19.25 17.34 38.36
N GLU A 125 -20.53 17.66 38.30
CA GLU A 125 -21.23 18.55 39.22
C GLU A 125 -20.89 18.18 40.66
N HIS A 126 -20.12 19.04 41.34
CA HIS A 126 -20.08 19.06 42.79
C HIS A 126 -20.17 20.51 43.23
N GLU A 127 -21.40 20.85 43.63
CA GLU A 127 -21.84 21.86 44.60
C GLU A 127 -21.33 23.31 44.48
#